data_AF-A0A8H6SRR5-F1
#
_entry.id   AF-A0A8H6SRR5-F1
#
_cell.length_a   1.000
_cell.length_b   1.000
_cell.length_c   1.000
_cell.angle_alpha   90.00
_cell.angle_beta   90.00
_cell.angle_gamma   90.00
#
_symmetry.space_group_name_H-M   'P 1'
#
loop_
_entity.id
_entity.type
_entity.pdbx_description
1 polymer ?
#
loop_
_entity_poly.entity_id
_entity_poly.type
_entity_poly.pdbx_seq_one_letter_code
_entity_poly.pdbx_strand_id
1 'polypeptide(L)'
;MSFDLRSPAYSGVHDAIAKPGSQYNAAIDSAEEERMEREQKEIEDDLDGEQEAYGFPRLQDLSLEQEEDESEDDEADEDEDATDQDEAQMSSLPQSHTTSQIDLGSMKKVIAEASKGLKMLIIYQVDYSIEKFMHDKGFIPEGKQFFSPTPVADSATFLVAWIMSECDDINLDGTAKPSGQVHGSYSHAQKMRAAATYGFGRIADLGSRPWERVDSYEVSGARTWRWMGNPSVSETVSRYMITLRKKKVRAGEVATSARAITPEMLYKLYHFNNQPEVSQIKPITRKSRKSANLDNWCGGALEPCYMQSMYLHFCVYFGLMKLSKFSIKISDVLMNIALSLPFLSGKRANMEASLLY
;
A
#
# COMPACT_ATOMS: atom_id res chain seq x y z
N MET A 1 2.22 -55.10 28.16
CA MET A 1 2.59 -55.41 26.76
C MET A 1 3.82 -54.59 26.44
N SER A 2 4.99 -55.23 26.49
CA SER A 2 6.31 -54.63 26.29
C SER A 2 6.77 -54.89 24.86
N PHE A 3 6.92 -53.84 24.06
CA PHE A 3 7.42 -53.93 22.69
C PHE A 3 8.95 -53.90 22.67
N ASP A 4 9.55 -54.98 22.20
CA ASP A 4 10.98 -55.16 22.00
C ASP A 4 11.34 -54.71 20.57
N LEU A 5 12.12 -53.63 20.45
CA LEU A 5 12.62 -53.10 19.18
C LEU A 5 14.05 -53.61 18.97
N ARG A 6 14.18 -54.68 18.17
CA ARG A 6 15.46 -55.07 17.56
C ARG A 6 15.32 -55.11 16.05
N SER A 7 15.85 -54.07 15.41
CA SER A 7 16.06 -54.01 13.97
C SER A 7 17.43 -54.60 13.62
N PRO A 8 17.57 -55.48 12.61
CA PRO A 8 18.86 -55.98 12.19
C PRO A 8 19.55 -55.03 11.20
N ALA A 9 20.86 -54.91 11.39
CA ALA A 9 21.78 -54.12 10.58
C ALA A 9 21.76 -54.52 9.09
N TYR A 10 21.58 -53.54 8.22
CA TYR A 10 21.84 -53.64 6.79
C TYR A 10 23.18 -52.95 6.50
N SER A 11 24.25 -53.74 6.46
CA SER A 11 25.57 -53.30 5.99
C SER A 11 25.83 -53.94 4.64
N GLY A 12 25.92 -53.14 3.58
CA GLY A 12 26.43 -53.65 2.31
C GLY A 12 26.23 -52.74 1.11
N VAL A 13 27.36 -52.40 0.50
CA VAL A 13 27.56 -52.07 -0.93
C VAL A 13 27.24 -50.62 -1.35
N HIS A 14 28.24 -49.75 -1.21
CA HIS A 14 28.41 -48.61 -2.11
C HIS A 14 29.79 -48.69 -2.74
N ASP A 15 29.86 -49.41 -3.87
CA ASP A 15 30.97 -49.37 -4.79
C ASP A 15 30.93 -48.09 -5.63
N ALA A 16 32.14 -47.62 -5.91
CA ALA A 16 32.47 -46.36 -6.54
C ALA A 16 31.94 -46.21 -7.98
N ILE A 17 31.11 -45.19 -8.20
CA ILE A 17 30.87 -44.61 -9.53
C ILE A 17 31.45 -43.19 -9.49
N ALA A 18 32.69 -43.04 -9.96
CA ALA A 18 33.31 -41.75 -10.19
C ALA A 18 32.56 -41.04 -11.33
N LYS A 19 31.82 -39.97 -11.00
CA LYS A 19 31.13 -39.11 -11.96
C LYS A 19 32.13 -38.18 -12.65
N PRO A 20 32.26 -38.20 -14.00
CA PRO A 20 32.94 -37.14 -14.71
C PRO A 20 31.95 -35.98 -14.91
N GLY A 21 32.15 -34.84 -14.24
CA GLY A 21 31.25 -33.70 -14.43
C GLY A 21 31.54 -32.42 -13.65
N SER A 22 32.73 -32.23 -13.10
CA SER A 22 32.97 -31.11 -12.15
C SER A 22 33.29 -29.76 -12.81
N GLN A 23 33.68 -29.70 -14.08
CA GLN A 23 34.09 -28.42 -14.70
C GLN A 23 33.01 -27.75 -15.52
N TYR A 24 32.00 -28.49 -16.01
CA TYR A 24 30.89 -27.90 -16.78
C TYR A 24 29.81 -27.26 -15.89
N ASN A 25 29.61 -27.75 -14.67
CA ASN A 25 28.58 -27.21 -13.78
C ASN A 25 28.96 -25.83 -13.24
N ALA A 26 30.24 -25.59 -12.93
CA ALA A 26 30.68 -24.30 -12.39
C ALA A 26 30.48 -23.11 -13.36
N ALA A 27 30.57 -23.36 -14.68
CA ALA A 27 30.35 -22.32 -15.69
C ALA A 27 28.85 -22.02 -15.91
N ILE A 28 27.98 -23.01 -15.72
CA ILE A 28 26.53 -22.84 -15.81
C ILE A 28 26.04 -22.10 -14.56
N ASP A 29 26.51 -22.49 -13.37
CA ASP A 29 26.12 -21.87 -12.11
C ASP A 29 26.51 -20.37 -12.06
N SER A 30 27.70 -20.01 -12.56
CA SER A 30 28.16 -18.61 -12.61
C SER A 30 27.36 -17.75 -13.60
N ALA A 31 26.93 -18.31 -14.73
CA ALA A 31 26.14 -17.57 -15.73
C ALA A 31 24.68 -17.37 -15.28
N GLU A 32 24.12 -18.33 -14.53
CA GLU A 32 22.79 -18.18 -13.92
C GLU A 32 22.80 -17.16 -12.77
N GLU A 33 23.87 -17.10 -11.99
CA GLU A 33 24.03 -16.13 -10.91
C GLU A 33 24.11 -14.68 -11.43
N GLU A 34 24.94 -14.40 -12.44
CA GLU A 34 25.00 -13.06 -13.06
C GLU A 34 23.67 -12.66 -13.72
N ARG A 35 22.93 -13.62 -14.27
CA ARG A 35 21.61 -13.36 -14.86
C ARG A 35 20.59 -13.00 -13.79
N MET A 36 20.58 -13.73 -12.68
CA MET A 36 19.70 -13.43 -11.54
C MET A 36 20.02 -12.06 -10.94
N GLU A 37 21.30 -11.68 -10.83
CA GLU A 37 21.73 -10.39 -10.28
C GLU A 37 21.33 -9.21 -11.19
N ARG A 38 21.44 -9.36 -12.52
CA ARG A 38 20.94 -8.35 -13.48
C ARG A 38 19.41 -8.22 -13.43
N GLU A 39 18.69 -9.34 -13.34
CA GLU A 39 17.23 -9.33 -13.25
C GLU A 39 16.75 -8.73 -11.91
N GLN A 40 17.44 -8.97 -10.80
CA GLN A 40 17.13 -8.33 -9.50
C GLN A 40 17.29 -6.81 -9.55
N LYS A 41 18.32 -6.31 -10.23
CA LYS A 41 18.59 -4.88 -10.37
C LYS A 41 17.56 -4.15 -11.23
N GLU A 42 17.03 -4.82 -12.26
CA GLU A 42 15.97 -4.28 -13.12
C GLU A 42 14.61 -4.25 -12.41
N ILE A 43 14.33 -5.21 -11.52
CA ILE A 43 13.09 -5.28 -10.73
C ILE A 43 13.06 -4.24 -9.59
N GLU A 44 14.21 -3.73 -9.13
CA GLU A 44 14.23 -2.66 -8.12
C GLU A 44 13.73 -1.31 -8.63
N ASP A 45 13.81 -1.04 -9.93
CA ASP A 45 13.40 0.25 -10.51
C ASP A 45 11.89 0.36 -10.81
N ASP A 46 11.15 -0.76 -10.95
CA ASP A 46 9.76 -0.75 -11.46
C ASP A 46 8.64 -0.83 -10.40
N LEU A 47 8.96 -1.05 -9.12
CA LEU A 47 7.93 -1.33 -8.09
C LEU A 47 7.57 -0.15 -7.17
N ASP A 48 8.04 1.06 -7.46
CA ASP A 48 7.76 2.27 -6.65
C ASP A 48 6.37 2.92 -6.94
N GLY A 49 5.51 2.28 -7.76
CA GLY A 49 4.27 2.87 -8.29
C GLY A 49 2.95 2.53 -7.59
N GLU A 50 2.86 1.49 -6.76
CA GLU A 50 1.57 1.05 -6.19
C GLU A 50 1.51 1.26 -4.67
N GLN A 51 1.23 2.50 -4.27
CA GLN A 51 0.69 2.79 -2.94
C GLN A 51 -0.83 2.64 -2.98
N GLU A 52 -1.30 1.50 -2.47
CA GLU A 52 -2.72 1.19 -2.34
C GLU A 52 -3.44 2.23 -1.47
N ALA A 53 -4.49 2.78 -2.08
CA ALA A 53 -5.62 3.43 -1.44
C ALA A 53 -6.47 2.41 -0.65
N TYR A 54 -5.89 1.71 0.33
CA TYR A 54 -6.70 1.05 1.35
C TYR A 54 -7.11 2.10 2.38
N GLY A 55 -8.26 2.72 2.12
CA GLY A 55 -9.01 3.47 3.10
C GLY A 55 -9.46 2.53 4.21
N PHE A 56 -8.59 2.30 5.19
CA PHE A 56 -9.01 1.75 6.47
C PHE A 56 -9.92 2.78 7.15
N PRO A 57 -11.07 2.37 7.71
CA PRO A 57 -11.78 3.20 8.66
C PRO A 57 -10.81 3.64 9.76
N ARG A 58 -10.77 4.95 10.00
CA ARG A 58 -9.94 5.57 11.01
C ARG A 58 -10.28 4.92 12.36
N LEU A 59 -9.33 4.18 12.94
CA LEU A 59 -9.41 3.65 14.32
C LEU A 59 -9.37 4.82 15.33
N GLN A 60 -10.41 5.66 15.34
CA GLN A 60 -10.60 6.72 16.33
C GLN A 60 -11.76 6.46 17.29
N ASP A 61 -12.64 5.48 17.04
CA ASP A 61 -13.81 5.21 17.91
C ASP A 61 -13.74 3.86 18.64
N LEU A 62 -12.67 3.65 19.41
CA LEU A 62 -12.72 2.71 20.53
C LEU A 62 -12.61 3.50 21.84
N SER A 63 -13.53 4.43 22.04
CA SER A 63 -13.95 4.85 23.37
C SER A 63 -15.01 3.87 23.87
N LEU A 64 -14.59 3.03 24.80
CA LEU A 64 -15.38 2.09 25.54
C LEU A 64 -16.14 2.87 26.63
N GLU A 65 -17.38 3.28 26.36
CA GLU A 65 -18.34 3.65 27.41
C GLU A 65 -19.72 3.05 27.06
N GLN A 66 -20.26 2.31 28.02
CA GLN A 66 -21.58 1.70 28.07
C GLN A 66 -22.64 2.72 28.54
N GLU A 67 -23.90 2.35 28.28
CA GLU A 67 -25.20 2.72 28.90
C GLU A 67 -26.15 3.27 27.82
N GLU A 68 -27.09 2.43 27.33
CA GLU A 68 -28.44 2.14 27.86
C GLU A 68 -29.41 3.33 27.70
N ASP A 69 -30.41 3.14 26.82
CA ASP A 69 -31.84 3.54 26.89
C ASP A 69 -32.39 3.61 25.46
N GLU A 70 -33.39 2.80 25.08
CA GLU A 70 -34.84 3.10 25.19
C GLU A 70 -35.16 4.47 24.54
N SER A 71 -35.99 4.60 23.50
CA SER A 71 -37.29 3.99 23.23
C SER A 71 -37.81 4.42 21.83
N GLU A 72 -38.74 3.63 21.31
CA GLU A 72 -40.01 3.98 20.63
C GLU A 72 -40.08 4.98 19.45
N ASP A 73 -40.71 4.46 18.38
CA ASP A 73 -41.81 5.03 17.60
C ASP A 73 -41.68 6.44 16.99
N ASP A 74 -41.76 6.51 15.66
CA ASP A 74 -42.74 7.39 15.01
C ASP A 74 -43.00 6.95 13.57
N GLU A 75 -44.30 6.81 13.29
CA GLU A 75 -44.90 6.53 11.98
C GLU A 75 -44.93 7.78 11.08
N ALA A 76 -45.21 7.51 9.80
CA ALA A 76 -45.94 8.36 8.86
C ALA A 76 -45.22 9.61 8.28
N ASP A 77 -45.07 9.67 6.96
CA ASP A 77 -46.12 10.23 6.10
C ASP A 77 -45.71 10.16 4.63
N GLU A 78 -46.65 9.67 3.83
CA GLU A 78 -46.67 9.75 2.37
C GLU A 78 -47.11 11.17 2.00
N ASP A 79 -46.30 11.90 1.23
CA ASP A 79 -46.79 13.07 0.49
C ASP A 79 -46.36 12.95 -0.97
N GLU A 80 -47.33 12.51 -1.77
CA GLU A 80 -47.42 12.80 -3.19
C GLU A 80 -47.64 14.31 -3.36
N ASP A 81 -46.70 15.03 -3.98
CA ASP A 81 -47.01 16.33 -4.56
C ASP A 81 -46.68 16.38 -6.05
N ALA A 82 -47.75 16.60 -6.80
CA ALA A 82 -47.80 16.79 -8.22
C ALA A 82 -47.64 18.27 -8.50
N THR A 83 -46.60 18.65 -9.25
CA THR A 83 -46.58 19.97 -9.89
C THR A 83 -46.34 19.86 -11.39
N ASP A 84 -47.34 20.42 -12.07
CA ASP A 84 -47.52 20.66 -13.47
C ASP A 84 -46.37 21.42 -14.16
N GLN A 85 -46.21 21.04 -15.43
CA GLN A 85 -46.10 21.89 -16.61
C GLN A 85 -45.36 23.24 -16.48
N ASP A 86 -44.15 23.27 -17.07
CA ASP A 86 -43.67 24.46 -17.78
C ASP A 86 -43.05 24.04 -19.11
N GLU A 87 -43.86 24.16 -20.17
CA GLU A 87 -43.41 24.11 -21.56
C GLU A 87 -42.64 25.40 -21.90
N ALA A 88 -41.31 25.38 -21.72
CA ALA A 88 -40.43 26.40 -22.24
C ALA A 88 -39.58 25.87 -23.39
N GLN A 89 -39.84 26.41 -24.58
CA GLN A 89 -39.11 26.21 -25.83
C GLN A 89 -37.60 26.46 -25.65
N MET A 90 -36.79 25.39 -25.67
CA MET A 90 -35.33 25.46 -25.73
C MET A 90 -34.80 25.03 -27.11
N SER A 91 -34.65 26.02 -27.97
CA SER A 91 -33.49 26.27 -28.83
C SER A 91 -32.51 25.09 -29.04
N SER A 92 -32.59 24.45 -30.22
CA SER A 92 -31.54 23.76 -30.97
C SER A 92 -30.23 23.42 -30.22
N LEU A 93 -30.22 22.24 -29.59
CA LEU A 93 -29.00 21.58 -29.10
C LEU A 93 -28.20 20.96 -30.26
N PRO A 94 -26.86 21.09 -30.28
CA PRO A 94 -26.01 20.51 -31.31
C PRO A 94 -25.94 18.99 -31.17
N GLN A 95 -25.85 18.36 -32.34
CA GLN A 95 -25.94 16.94 -32.63
C GLN A 95 -25.19 16.03 -31.63
N SER A 96 -25.88 14.96 -31.25
CA SER A 96 -25.43 13.88 -30.39
C SER A 96 -24.03 13.37 -30.77
N HIS A 97 -23.07 13.59 -29.86
CA HIS A 97 -21.82 12.85 -29.91
C HIS A 97 -22.13 11.39 -29.60
N THR A 98 -21.96 10.53 -30.60
CA THR A 98 -21.87 9.09 -30.45
C THR A 98 -20.76 8.77 -29.45
N THR A 99 -21.16 8.50 -28.20
CA THR A 99 -20.27 7.92 -27.19
C THR A 99 -19.94 6.52 -27.70
N SER A 100 -18.74 6.37 -28.26
CA SER A 100 -18.20 5.07 -28.64
C SER A 100 -18.28 4.15 -27.43
N GLN A 101 -19.21 3.22 -27.50
CA GLN A 101 -19.46 2.25 -26.44
C GLN A 101 -18.17 1.45 -26.27
N ILE A 102 -17.53 1.57 -25.11
CA ILE A 102 -16.30 0.84 -24.80
C ILE A 102 -16.69 -0.64 -24.74
N ASP A 103 -16.14 -1.43 -25.66
CA ASP A 103 -16.33 -2.88 -25.65
C ASP A 103 -15.61 -3.48 -24.43
N LEU A 104 -16.39 -3.90 -23.44
CA LEU A 104 -15.93 -4.54 -22.23
C LEU A 104 -15.15 -5.83 -22.53
N GLY A 105 -15.46 -6.51 -23.64
CA GLY A 105 -14.77 -7.72 -24.08
C GLY A 105 -13.32 -7.43 -24.49
N SER A 106 -13.11 -6.42 -25.31
CA SER A 106 -11.77 -5.93 -25.70
C SER A 106 -10.95 -5.50 -24.49
N MET A 107 -11.54 -4.74 -23.56
CA MET A 107 -10.86 -4.29 -22.34
C MET A 107 -10.40 -5.46 -21.46
N LYS A 108 -11.26 -6.46 -21.24
CA LYS A 108 -10.89 -7.67 -20.48
C LYS A 108 -9.73 -8.43 -21.12
N LYS A 109 -9.65 -8.50 -22.45
CA LYS A 109 -8.53 -9.13 -23.16
C LYS A 109 -7.23 -8.36 -22.98
N VAL A 110 -7.27 -7.02 -23.07
CA VAL A 110 -6.07 -6.18 -22.85
C VAL A 110 -5.57 -6.33 -21.42
N ILE A 111 -6.45 -6.34 -20.42
CA ILE A 111 -6.08 -6.56 -19.02
C ILE A 111 -5.49 -7.96 -18.81
N ALA A 112 -6.11 -8.99 -19.41
CA ALA A 112 -5.61 -10.36 -19.34
C ALA A 112 -4.24 -10.51 -20.01
N GLU A 113 -3.99 -9.81 -21.12
CA GLU A 113 -2.70 -9.84 -21.80
C GLU A 113 -1.63 -9.07 -21.03
N ALA A 114 -1.97 -7.87 -20.53
CA ALA A 114 -1.06 -7.06 -19.70
C ALA A 114 -0.63 -7.79 -18.41
N SER A 115 -1.51 -8.63 -17.86
CA SER A 115 -1.22 -9.43 -16.65
C SER A 115 -0.42 -10.71 -16.91
N LYS A 116 -0.28 -11.18 -18.17
CA LYS A 116 0.51 -12.40 -18.48
C LYS A 116 2.01 -12.26 -18.23
N GLY A 117 2.53 -11.04 -18.09
CA GLY A 117 3.96 -10.76 -17.92
C GLY A 117 4.42 -10.55 -16.48
N LEU A 118 3.50 -10.45 -15.51
CA LEU A 118 3.86 -10.37 -14.09
C LEU A 118 4.55 -11.69 -13.71
N LYS A 119 5.88 -11.64 -13.59
CA LYS A 119 6.74 -12.80 -13.39
C LYS A 119 6.30 -13.54 -12.12
N MET A 120 5.49 -14.58 -12.31
CA MET A 120 5.16 -15.59 -11.31
C MET A 120 6.40 -16.13 -10.60
N LEU A 121 7.56 -16.09 -11.26
CA LEU A 121 8.86 -16.47 -10.70
C LEU A 121 9.19 -15.76 -9.37
N ILE A 122 8.93 -14.46 -9.25
CA ILE A 122 9.22 -13.73 -8.00
C ILE A 122 8.33 -14.26 -6.88
N ILE A 123 7.06 -14.46 -7.18
CA ILE A 123 6.07 -14.98 -6.22
C ILE A 123 6.48 -16.39 -5.78
N TYR A 124 6.79 -17.29 -6.73
CA TYR A 124 7.23 -18.65 -6.40
C TYR A 124 8.52 -18.70 -5.59
N GLN A 125 9.49 -17.83 -5.89
CA GLN A 125 10.75 -17.77 -5.14
C GLN A 125 10.50 -17.32 -3.70
N VAL A 126 9.62 -16.34 -3.52
CA VAL A 126 9.26 -15.83 -2.19
C VAL A 126 8.40 -16.84 -1.42
N ASP A 127 7.48 -17.53 -2.10
CA ASP A 127 6.66 -18.61 -1.51
C ASP A 127 7.52 -19.77 -1.03
N TYR A 128 8.53 -20.18 -1.82
CA TYR A 128 9.46 -21.21 -1.39
C TYR A 128 10.31 -20.77 -0.20
N SER A 129 10.75 -19.50 -0.18
CA SER A 129 11.54 -18.94 0.92
C SER A 129 10.79 -18.93 2.25
N ILE A 130 9.51 -18.51 2.24
CA ILE A 130 8.69 -18.52 3.46
C ILE A 130 8.40 -19.94 3.93
N GLU A 131 8.00 -20.87 3.06
CA GLU A 131 7.72 -22.25 3.48
C GLU A 131 8.96 -22.93 4.07
N LYS A 132 10.11 -22.75 3.42
CA LYS A 132 11.39 -23.23 3.96
C LYS A 132 11.66 -22.64 5.35
N PHE A 133 11.51 -21.33 5.51
CA PHE A 133 11.67 -20.68 6.81
C PHE A 133 10.72 -21.27 7.88
N MET A 134 9.45 -21.51 7.53
CA MET A 134 8.47 -22.06 8.47
C MET A 134 8.84 -23.48 8.93
N HIS A 135 9.34 -24.31 8.02
CA HIS A 135 9.82 -25.66 8.35
C HIS A 135 11.12 -25.63 9.16
N ASP A 136 12.09 -24.80 8.76
CA ASP A 136 13.38 -24.66 9.46
C ASP A 136 13.20 -24.18 10.91
N LYS A 137 12.15 -23.38 11.18
CA LYS A 137 11.79 -22.93 12.53
C LYS A 137 10.84 -23.87 13.27
N GLY A 138 10.33 -24.92 12.63
CA GLY A 138 9.37 -25.85 13.22
C GLY A 138 8.02 -25.21 13.53
N PHE A 139 7.67 -24.10 12.87
CA PHE A 139 6.35 -23.47 13.02
C PHE A 139 5.24 -24.28 12.36
N ILE A 140 5.60 -25.10 11.37
CA ILE A 140 4.67 -25.95 10.63
C ILE A 140 5.22 -27.39 10.62
N PRO A 141 4.38 -28.40 10.91
CA PRO A 141 4.79 -29.80 10.82
C PRO A 141 5.27 -30.18 9.42
N GLU A 142 6.17 -31.16 9.34
CA GLU A 142 6.59 -31.71 8.04
C GLU A 142 5.38 -32.19 7.21
N GLY A 143 5.40 -31.89 5.91
CA GLY A 143 4.33 -32.25 4.97
C GLY A 143 3.09 -31.36 5.00
N LYS A 144 3.03 -30.34 5.86
CA LYS A 144 1.99 -29.32 5.85
C LYS A 144 2.49 -28.08 5.10
N GLN A 145 1.65 -27.51 4.24
CA GLN A 145 1.94 -26.25 3.53
C GLN A 145 1.55 -25.04 4.39
N PHE A 146 2.29 -23.94 4.26
CA PHE A 146 1.93 -22.69 4.95
C PHE A 146 0.74 -22.03 4.30
N PHE A 147 0.74 -21.97 2.97
CA PHE A 147 -0.40 -21.49 2.19
C PHE A 147 -1.43 -22.62 2.08
N SER A 148 -2.38 -22.63 3.01
CA SER A 148 -3.48 -23.60 3.00
C SER A 148 -4.84 -22.90 3.11
N PRO A 149 -5.92 -23.50 2.59
CA PRO A 149 -7.28 -22.97 2.75
C PRO A 149 -7.74 -22.86 4.20
N THR A 150 -7.03 -23.50 5.13
CA THR A 150 -7.26 -23.46 6.57
C THR A 150 -5.96 -23.08 7.29
N PRO A 151 -5.51 -21.81 7.18
CA PRO A 151 -4.27 -21.39 7.81
C PRO A 151 -4.32 -21.61 9.32
N VAL A 152 -3.16 -21.85 9.92
CA VAL A 152 -3.04 -21.97 11.36
C VAL A 152 -3.37 -20.64 12.04
N ALA A 153 -3.89 -20.70 13.27
CA ALA A 153 -4.30 -19.51 14.02
C ALA A 153 -3.19 -18.44 14.09
N ASP A 154 -1.94 -18.89 14.23
CA ASP A 154 -0.76 -18.05 14.36
C ASP A 154 -0.11 -17.65 13.03
N SER A 155 -0.74 -17.93 11.87
CA SER A 155 -0.17 -17.62 10.55
C SER A 155 0.23 -16.14 10.39
N ALA A 156 -0.56 -15.23 10.96
CA ALA A 156 -0.24 -13.79 10.96
C ALA A 156 1.04 -13.49 11.75
N THR A 157 1.20 -14.13 12.91
CA THR A 157 2.38 -14.00 13.78
C THR A 157 3.61 -14.61 13.10
N PHE A 158 3.45 -15.77 12.44
CA PHE A 158 4.52 -16.42 11.71
C PHE A 158 5.00 -15.58 10.52
N LEU A 159 4.08 -14.92 9.80
CA LEU A 159 4.44 -13.98 8.74
C LEU A 159 5.25 -12.79 9.29
N VAL A 160 4.86 -12.23 10.44
CA VAL A 160 5.66 -11.19 11.13
C VAL A 160 7.05 -11.72 11.51
N ALA A 161 7.15 -12.94 12.03
CA ALA A 161 8.42 -13.55 12.40
C ALA A 161 9.35 -13.69 11.17
N TRP A 162 8.82 -14.12 10.03
CA TRP A 162 9.60 -14.21 8.80
C TRP A 162 10.06 -12.83 8.30
N ILE A 163 9.19 -11.82 8.28
CA ILE A 163 9.62 -10.45 7.92
C ILE A 163 10.65 -9.92 8.93
N MET A 164 10.51 -10.24 10.22
CA MET A 164 11.46 -9.85 11.27
C MET A 164 12.84 -10.51 11.10
N SER A 165 12.89 -11.80 10.73
CA SER A 165 14.15 -12.51 10.52
C SER A 165 14.97 -11.93 9.37
N GLU A 166 14.30 -11.48 8.30
CA GLU A 166 14.99 -10.94 7.12
C GLU A 166 15.25 -9.44 7.23
N CYS A 167 14.30 -8.68 7.77
CA CYS A 167 14.29 -7.22 7.62
C CYS A 167 14.49 -6.43 8.92
N ASP A 168 14.28 -6.97 10.12
CA ASP A 168 14.49 -6.21 11.36
C ASP A 168 15.95 -6.34 11.84
N ASP A 169 16.37 -5.44 12.72
CA ASP A 169 17.72 -5.44 13.33
C ASP A 169 17.76 -6.28 14.63
N ILE A 170 16.63 -6.96 14.93
CA ILE A 170 16.41 -7.79 16.12
C ILE A 170 16.07 -9.21 15.64
N ASN A 171 16.62 -10.21 16.32
CA ASN A 171 16.31 -11.62 16.15
C ASN A 171 14.95 -11.99 16.80
N LEU A 172 14.43 -13.17 16.47
CA LEU A 172 13.16 -13.66 17.02
C LEU A 172 13.19 -13.89 18.53
N ASP A 173 14.37 -14.07 19.12
CA ASP A 173 14.59 -14.20 20.57
C ASP A 173 14.70 -12.84 21.27
N GLY A 174 14.58 -11.72 20.53
CA GLY A 174 14.71 -10.36 21.03
C GLY A 174 16.14 -9.84 21.12
N THR A 175 17.15 -10.63 20.74
CA THR A 175 18.55 -10.18 20.72
C THR A 175 18.83 -9.28 19.52
N ALA A 176 19.76 -8.33 19.66
CA ALA A 176 20.20 -7.51 18.53
C ALA A 176 21.00 -8.34 17.53
N LYS A 177 20.79 -8.14 16.23
CA LYS A 177 21.61 -8.75 15.19
C LYS A 177 23.02 -8.13 15.14
N PRO A 178 24.05 -8.87 14.70
CA PRO A 178 25.40 -8.33 14.54
C PRO A 178 25.43 -7.15 13.55
N SER A 179 26.16 -6.09 13.88
CA SER A 179 26.21 -4.85 13.08
C SER A 179 26.81 -4.99 11.67
N GLY A 180 27.38 -6.15 11.33
CA GLY A 180 27.91 -6.45 10.00
C GLY A 180 26.99 -7.32 9.13
N GLN A 181 25.86 -7.79 9.68
CA GLN A 181 24.90 -8.57 8.91
C GLN A 181 24.05 -7.64 8.06
N VAL A 182 23.93 -7.94 6.77
CA VAL A 182 23.02 -7.21 5.87
C VAL A 182 21.58 -7.53 6.26
N HIS A 183 20.74 -6.50 6.37
CA HIS A 183 19.32 -6.63 6.66
C HIS A 183 18.50 -6.15 5.46
N GLY A 184 17.36 -6.79 5.21
CA GLY A 184 16.40 -6.35 4.21
C GLY A 184 15.93 -4.91 4.47
N SER A 185 15.72 -4.17 3.38
CA SER A 185 15.12 -2.83 3.41
C SER A 185 13.62 -2.91 3.74
N TYR A 186 13.00 -1.76 4.03
CA TYR A 186 11.54 -1.72 4.17
C TYR A 186 10.83 -2.12 2.88
N SER A 187 11.37 -1.73 1.71
CA SER A 187 10.83 -2.16 0.41
C SER A 187 10.90 -3.69 0.24
N HIS A 188 11.95 -4.34 0.75
CA HIS A 188 12.03 -5.81 0.76
C HIS A 188 10.92 -6.43 1.62
N ALA A 189 10.69 -5.89 2.82
CA ALA A 189 9.58 -6.31 3.68
C ALA A 189 8.20 -6.13 3.01
N GLN A 190 8.01 -5.06 2.22
CA GLN A 190 6.79 -4.86 1.45
C GLN A 190 6.61 -5.95 0.39
N LYS A 191 7.67 -6.32 -0.33
CA LYS A 191 7.64 -7.43 -1.31
C LYS A 191 7.30 -8.76 -0.63
N MET A 192 7.88 -9.05 0.54
CA MET A 192 7.57 -10.24 1.34
C MET A 192 6.09 -10.28 1.74
N ARG A 193 5.55 -9.17 2.26
CA ARG A 193 4.12 -9.07 2.60
C ARG A 193 3.23 -9.24 1.38
N ALA A 194 3.55 -8.58 0.26
CA ALA A 194 2.76 -8.65 -0.96
C ALA A 194 2.72 -10.08 -1.53
N ALA A 195 3.85 -10.78 -1.51
CA ALA A 195 3.92 -12.19 -1.87
C ALA A 195 3.03 -13.05 -0.96
N ALA A 196 3.10 -12.86 0.37
CA ALA A 196 2.21 -13.58 1.28
C ALA A 196 0.72 -13.27 1.04
N THR A 197 0.38 -12.00 0.74
CA THR A 197 -0.98 -11.62 0.34
C THR A 197 -1.43 -12.36 -0.91
N TYR A 198 -0.56 -12.46 -1.91
CA TYR A 198 -0.84 -13.22 -3.12
C TYR A 198 -0.98 -14.72 -2.81
N GLY A 199 -0.06 -15.31 -2.05
CA GLY A 199 -0.10 -16.73 -1.68
C GLY A 199 -1.39 -17.10 -0.97
N PHE A 200 -1.77 -16.37 0.08
CA PHE A 200 -3.05 -16.61 0.75
C PHE A 200 -4.26 -16.26 -0.12
N GLY A 201 -4.18 -15.20 -0.92
CA GLY A 201 -5.29 -14.74 -1.74
C GLY A 201 -5.61 -15.66 -2.93
N ARG A 202 -4.57 -16.15 -3.61
CA ARG A 202 -4.68 -16.91 -4.87
C ARG A 202 -4.41 -18.40 -4.70
N ILE A 203 -3.41 -18.80 -3.93
CA ILE A 203 -3.04 -20.22 -3.76
C ILE A 203 -3.96 -20.88 -2.75
N ALA A 204 -4.23 -20.22 -1.62
CA ALA A 204 -5.13 -20.73 -0.58
C ALA A 204 -6.62 -20.36 -0.78
N ASP A 205 -6.94 -19.59 -1.83
CA ASP A 205 -8.30 -19.13 -2.17
C ASP A 205 -9.02 -18.37 -1.03
N LEU A 206 -8.26 -17.60 -0.23
CA LEU A 206 -8.81 -16.80 0.88
C LEU A 206 -9.20 -15.38 0.45
N GLY A 207 -8.76 -14.96 -0.74
CA GLY A 207 -8.95 -13.62 -1.27
C GLY A 207 -8.33 -12.52 -0.38
N SER A 208 -9.02 -11.39 -0.29
CA SER A 208 -8.63 -10.22 0.53
C SER A 208 -9.49 -10.07 1.79
N ARG A 209 -10.08 -11.18 2.27
CA ARG A 209 -10.95 -11.14 3.46
C ARG A 209 -10.13 -10.76 4.71
N PRO A 210 -10.65 -9.88 5.59
CA PRO A 210 -10.00 -9.57 6.86
C PRO A 210 -9.68 -10.84 7.66
N TRP A 211 -8.49 -10.88 8.29
CA TRP A 211 -8.11 -12.00 9.17
C TRP A 211 -8.82 -11.87 10.51
N GLU A 212 -9.82 -12.72 10.73
CA GLU A 212 -10.68 -12.66 11.90
C GLU A 212 -10.98 -14.04 12.49
N ARG A 213 -11.23 -14.08 13.80
CA ARG A 213 -11.68 -15.29 14.48
C ARG A 213 -13.19 -15.39 14.34
N VAL A 214 -13.66 -16.45 13.71
CA VAL A 214 -15.09 -16.70 13.52
C VAL A 214 -15.52 -17.89 14.35
N ASP A 215 -16.59 -17.68 15.11
CA ASP A 215 -17.28 -18.74 15.83
C ASP A 215 -18.01 -19.65 14.85
N SER A 216 -17.73 -20.95 14.92
CA SER A 216 -18.44 -21.98 14.17
C SER A 216 -19.13 -22.95 15.12
N TYR A 217 -20.39 -23.22 14.87
CA TYR A 217 -21.08 -24.32 15.53
C TYR A 217 -20.83 -25.59 14.74
N GLU A 218 -20.17 -26.56 15.37
CA GLU A 218 -20.11 -27.89 14.80
C GLU A 218 -21.48 -28.57 14.86
N VAL A 219 -21.71 -29.54 13.96
CA VAL A 219 -22.90 -30.39 13.97
C VAL A 219 -23.06 -31.14 15.31
N SER A 220 -21.97 -31.31 16.06
CA SER A 220 -21.92 -31.89 17.41
C SER A 220 -22.54 -30.98 18.49
N GLY A 221 -22.84 -29.71 18.18
CA GLY A 221 -23.26 -28.70 19.14
C GLY A 221 -22.11 -28.09 19.96
N ALA A 222 -20.87 -28.54 19.74
CA ALA A 222 -19.71 -27.93 20.36
C ALA A 222 -19.37 -26.59 19.67
N ARG A 223 -19.13 -25.55 20.48
CA ARG A 223 -18.63 -24.27 19.99
C ARG A 223 -17.15 -24.41 19.68
N THR A 224 -16.79 -24.35 18.41
CA THR A 224 -15.40 -24.26 17.96
C THR A 224 -15.14 -22.89 17.34
N TRP A 225 -13.91 -22.44 17.42
CA TRP A 225 -13.47 -21.22 16.75
C TRP A 225 -12.49 -21.60 15.65
N ARG A 226 -12.61 -20.92 14.51
CA ARG A 226 -11.64 -21.01 13.43
C ARG A 226 -11.25 -19.61 12.98
N TRP A 227 -9.99 -19.44 12.61
CA TRP A 227 -9.54 -18.21 11.96
C TRP A 227 -9.90 -18.28 10.48
N MET A 228 -10.45 -17.20 9.95
CA MET A 228 -10.80 -17.06 8.53
C MET A 228 -10.22 -15.76 7.97
N GLY A 229 -10.01 -15.75 6.65
CA GLY A 229 -9.49 -14.60 5.90
C GLY A 229 -8.01 -14.73 5.59
N ASN A 230 -7.39 -13.63 5.17
CA ASN A 230 -5.99 -13.61 4.73
C ASN A 230 -5.05 -13.12 5.86
N PRO A 231 -4.16 -13.98 6.40
CA PRO A 231 -3.26 -13.59 7.48
C PRO A 231 -2.38 -12.34 7.19
N SER A 232 -2.06 -12.04 5.93
CA SER A 232 -1.23 -10.89 5.55
C SER A 232 -1.93 -9.54 5.66
N VAL A 233 -3.27 -9.54 5.66
CA VAL A 233 -4.10 -8.34 5.86
C VAL A 233 -4.52 -8.18 7.32
N SER A 234 -4.02 -9.04 8.22
CA SER A 234 -4.27 -8.93 9.65
C SER A 234 -3.79 -7.60 10.23
N GLU A 235 -4.42 -7.21 11.33
CA GLU A 235 -4.00 -6.05 12.10
C GLU A 235 -2.57 -6.22 12.65
N THR A 236 -2.21 -7.43 13.10
CA THR A 236 -0.87 -7.77 13.61
C THR A 236 0.23 -7.45 12.59
N VAL A 237 0.08 -7.91 11.35
CA VAL A 237 1.04 -7.67 10.26
C VAL A 237 1.07 -6.18 9.92
N SER A 238 -0.08 -5.52 9.84
CA SER A 238 -0.17 -4.09 9.50
C SER A 238 0.50 -3.21 10.55
N ARG A 239 0.23 -3.43 11.83
CA ARG A 239 0.88 -2.74 12.95
C ARG A 239 2.39 -2.95 12.91
N TYR A 240 2.84 -4.20 12.69
CA TYR A 240 4.26 -4.50 12.58
C TYR A 240 4.92 -3.73 11.43
N MET A 241 4.36 -3.75 10.22
CA MET A 241 4.89 -3.03 9.07
C MET A 241 5.02 -1.52 9.32
N ILE A 242 4.04 -0.89 9.99
CA ILE A 242 4.14 0.53 10.36
C ILE A 242 5.32 0.77 11.30
N THR A 243 5.52 -0.10 12.30
CA THR A 243 6.65 0.04 13.24
C THR A 243 7.99 -0.19 12.55
N LEU A 244 8.08 -1.20 11.68
CA LEU A 244 9.27 -1.52 10.89
C LEU A 244 9.67 -0.33 10.00
N ARG A 245 8.70 0.28 9.30
CA ARG A 245 8.91 1.51 8.51
C ARG A 245 9.55 2.61 9.35
N LYS A 246 8.99 2.88 10.54
CA LYS A 246 9.51 3.91 11.44
C LYS A 246 10.90 3.58 11.98
N LYS A 247 11.23 2.30 12.21
CA LYS A 247 12.57 1.86 12.60
C LYS A 247 13.57 2.09 11.46
N LYS A 248 13.24 1.65 10.23
CA LYS A 248 14.10 1.81 9.06
C LYS A 248 14.38 3.26 8.72
N VAL A 249 13.37 4.13 8.79
CA VAL A 249 13.57 5.59 8.61
C VAL A 249 14.51 6.17 9.68
N ARG A 250 14.41 5.72 10.94
CA ARG A 250 15.34 6.14 12.00
C ARG A 250 16.75 5.61 11.79
N ALA A 251 16.90 4.45 11.17
CA ALA A 251 18.18 3.88 10.77
C ALA A 251 18.80 4.56 9.53
N GLY A 252 18.13 5.58 8.97
CA GLY A 252 18.63 6.34 7.82
C GLY A 252 18.14 5.83 6.47
N GLU A 253 17.25 4.82 6.43
CA GLU A 253 16.60 4.44 5.18
C GLU A 253 15.72 5.62 4.70
N VAL A 254 15.91 6.04 3.45
CA VAL A 254 15.14 7.13 2.88
C VAL A 254 13.68 6.72 2.83
N ALA A 255 12.82 7.43 3.56
CA ALA A 255 11.38 7.15 3.53
C ALA A 255 10.87 7.17 2.08
N THR A 256 10.23 6.08 1.63
CA THR A 256 9.75 5.94 0.24
C THR A 256 8.87 7.12 -0.19
N SER A 257 8.01 7.63 0.71
CA SER A 257 7.18 8.81 0.44
C SER A 257 7.95 10.13 0.34
N ALA A 258 9.12 10.23 0.96
CA ALA A 258 9.97 11.43 0.87
C ALA A 258 10.74 11.49 -0.45
N ARG A 259 10.93 10.36 -1.15
CA ARG A 259 11.52 10.34 -2.50
C ARG A 259 10.63 11.03 -3.53
N ALA A 260 9.32 11.05 -3.31
CA ALA A 260 8.36 11.62 -4.25
C ALA A 260 8.47 13.15 -4.39
N ILE A 261 9.06 13.87 -3.42
CA ILE A 261 9.17 15.33 -3.45
C ILE A 261 10.58 15.74 -3.03
N THR A 262 11.44 15.97 -4.03
CA THR A 262 12.81 16.45 -3.81
C THR A 262 12.83 17.97 -3.57
N PRO A 263 13.88 18.53 -2.92
CA PRO A 263 14.05 19.98 -2.83
C PRO A 263 14.04 20.68 -4.20
N GLU A 264 14.56 20.01 -5.24
CA GLU A 264 14.51 20.52 -6.60
C GLU A 264 13.08 20.55 -7.16
N MET A 265 12.24 19.55 -6.85
CA MET A 265 10.82 19.57 -7.19
C MET A 265 10.10 20.72 -6.47
N LEU A 266 10.39 20.96 -5.18
CA LEU A 266 9.84 22.10 -4.44
C LEU A 266 10.30 23.43 -5.03
N TYR A 267 11.55 23.54 -5.46
CA TYR A 267 12.08 24.73 -6.14
C TYR A 267 11.39 24.97 -7.48
N LYS A 268 11.21 23.92 -8.30
CA LYS A 268 10.47 24.00 -9.56
C LYS A 268 9.01 24.40 -9.33
N LEU A 269 8.36 23.81 -8.32
CA LEU A 269 6.98 24.15 -7.93
C LEU A 269 6.87 25.60 -7.47
N TYR A 270 7.83 26.08 -6.68
CA TYR A 270 7.90 27.49 -6.27
C TYR A 270 8.01 28.42 -7.48
N HIS A 271 8.94 28.17 -8.40
CA HIS A 271 9.09 29.03 -9.58
C HIS A 271 7.88 28.98 -10.51
N PHE A 272 7.30 27.80 -10.71
CA PHE A 272 6.07 27.63 -11.47
C PHE A 272 4.92 28.46 -10.87
N ASN A 273 4.71 28.39 -9.55
CA ASN A 273 3.65 29.15 -8.88
C ASN A 273 3.89 30.67 -8.90
N ASN A 274 5.13 31.14 -9.07
CA ASN A 274 5.47 32.56 -9.13
C ASN A 274 5.58 33.10 -10.56
N GLN A 275 5.23 32.32 -11.59
CA GLN A 275 5.15 32.83 -12.95
C GLN A 275 4.00 33.84 -13.07
N PRO A 276 4.20 34.99 -13.74
CA PRO A 276 3.15 36.00 -13.89
C PRO A 276 1.93 35.47 -14.66
N GLU A 277 2.13 34.50 -15.56
CA GLU A 277 1.06 33.84 -16.32
C GLU A 277 0.14 32.97 -15.44
N VAL A 278 0.69 32.44 -14.35
CA VAL A 278 0.00 31.58 -13.37
C VAL A 278 -0.71 32.44 -12.30
N SER A 279 -0.20 33.66 -12.06
CA SER A 279 -0.80 34.62 -11.15
C SER A 279 -2.08 35.28 -11.70
N GLN A 280 -2.30 35.21 -13.02
CA GLN A 280 -3.51 35.75 -13.64
C GLN A 280 -4.65 34.75 -13.53
N ILE A 281 -5.65 35.08 -12.72
CA ILE A 281 -6.89 34.29 -12.58
C ILE A 281 -7.60 34.29 -13.93
N LYS A 282 -7.54 33.16 -14.63
CA LYS A 282 -8.28 32.97 -15.88
C LYS A 282 -9.71 32.55 -15.54
N PRO A 283 -10.74 33.14 -16.18
CA PRO A 283 -12.11 32.72 -15.96
C PRO A 283 -12.25 31.23 -16.27
N ILE A 284 -12.97 30.52 -15.39
CA ILE A 284 -13.18 29.07 -15.52
C ILE A 284 -13.95 28.82 -16.81
N THR A 285 -13.21 28.42 -17.84
CA THR A 285 -13.80 27.93 -19.08
C THR A 285 -14.12 26.47 -18.84
N ARG A 286 -15.42 26.12 -18.77
CA ARG A 286 -15.89 24.73 -18.73
C ARG A 286 -15.47 24.05 -20.04
N LYS A 287 -14.26 23.50 -20.09
CA LYS A 287 -13.83 22.67 -21.21
C LYS A 287 -14.45 21.29 -21.06
N SER A 288 -14.94 20.75 -22.18
CA SER A 288 -15.38 19.36 -22.26
C SER A 288 -14.22 18.44 -21.85
N ARG A 289 -14.49 17.46 -20.99
CA ARG A 289 -13.53 16.44 -20.51
C ARG A 289 -12.80 15.68 -21.63
N LYS A 290 -13.20 15.85 -22.89
CA LYS A 290 -12.57 15.23 -24.07
C LYS A 290 -11.29 15.93 -24.55
N SER A 291 -10.93 17.11 -24.05
CA SER A 291 -9.63 17.71 -24.44
C SER A 291 -8.50 16.95 -23.74
N ALA A 292 -7.72 16.19 -24.50
CA ALA A 292 -6.60 15.35 -24.07
C ALA A 292 -5.41 16.12 -23.44
N ASN A 293 -5.58 17.40 -23.12
CA ASN A 293 -4.52 18.22 -22.59
C ASN A 293 -4.53 18.13 -21.05
N LEU A 294 -3.70 17.24 -20.51
CA LEU A 294 -3.53 17.05 -19.06
C LEU A 294 -2.97 18.29 -18.36
N ASP A 295 -2.37 19.21 -19.11
CA ASP A 295 -1.74 20.44 -18.60
C ASP A 295 -2.72 21.45 -18.00
N ASN A 296 -4.01 21.13 -17.90
CA ASN A 296 -5.04 22.04 -17.35
C ASN A 296 -6.08 21.28 -16.50
N TRP A 297 -5.63 20.26 -15.76
CA TRP A 297 -6.47 19.34 -15.02
C TRP A 297 -7.30 20.00 -13.89
N CYS A 298 -6.86 21.14 -13.35
CA CYS A 298 -7.53 21.83 -12.23
C CYS A 298 -8.32 23.08 -12.66
N GLY A 299 -8.46 23.33 -13.96
CA GLY A 299 -9.31 24.39 -14.49
C GLY A 299 -8.88 25.80 -14.07
N GLY A 300 -7.78 26.29 -14.67
CA GLY A 300 -7.42 27.71 -14.81
C GLY A 300 -7.27 28.58 -13.56
N ALA A 301 -8.34 28.78 -12.79
CA ALA A 301 -8.38 29.66 -11.62
C ALA A 301 -7.99 28.95 -10.32
N LEU A 302 -8.29 27.65 -10.20
CA LEU A 302 -8.07 26.88 -8.96
C LEU A 302 -6.68 26.24 -8.90
N GLU A 303 -6.04 26.02 -10.04
CA GLU A 303 -4.73 25.37 -10.13
C GLU A 303 -3.64 26.09 -9.31
N PRO A 304 -3.46 27.42 -9.41
CA PRO A 304 -2.45 28.12 -8.61
C PRO A 304 -2.75 28.04 -7.12
N CYS A 305 -4.03 28.15 -6.74
CA CYS A 305 -4.46 28.09 -5.33
C CYS A 305 -4.22 26.71 -4.73
N TYR A 306 -4.53 25.65 -5.46
CA TYR A 306 -4.28 24.27 -5.02
C TYR A 306 -2.79 23.96 -4.95
N MET A 307 -2.00 24.33 -5.96
CA MET A 307 -0.55 24.11 -5.94
C MET A 307 0.12 24.91 -4.81
N GLN A 308 -0.32 26.14 -4.56
CA GLN A 308 0.16 26.95 -3.44
C GLN A 308 -0.23 26.35 -2.09
N SER A 309 -1.48 25.86 -1.97
CA SER A 309 -1.95 25.17 -0.77
C SER A 309 -1.17 23.89 -0.50
N MET A 310 -0.93 23.05 -1.52
CA MET A 310 -0.12 21.83 -1.40
C MET A 310 1.32 22.14 -1.01
N TYR A 311 1.93 23.15 -1.64
CA TYR A 311 3.28 23.61 -1.28
C TYR A 311 3.35 24.06 0.18
N LEU A 312 2.39 24.89 0.62
CA LEU A 312 2.31 25.35 2.01
C LEU A 312 2.08 24.20 2.98
N HIS A 313 1.17 23.29 2.66
CA HIS A 313 0.90 22.12 3.48
C HIS A 313 2.15 21.25 3.61
N PHE A 314 2.88 21.02 2.52
CA PHE A 314 4.13 20.28 2.52
C PHE A 314 5.20 20.96 3.38
N CYS A 315 5.39 22.28 3.23
CA CYS A 315 6.33 23.06 4.05
C CYS A 315 5.99 23.01 5.55
N VAL A 316 4.71 23.01 5.90
CA VAL A 316 4.23 22.90 7.29
C VAL A 316 4.40 21.46 7.82
N TYR A 317 3.99 20.46 7.05
CA TYR A 317 3.94 19.06 7.48
C TYR A 317 5.31 18.41 7.60
N PHE A 318 6.24 18.70 6.67
CA PHE A 318 7.59 18.15 6.69
C PHE A 318 8.57 18.88 7.61
N GLY A 319 8.10 19.87 8.37
CA GLY A 319 8.89 20.43 9.47
C GLY A 319 10.17 21.15 9.01
N LEU A 320 10.25 21.61 7.75
CA LEU A 320 11.27 22.60 7.35
C LEU A 320 11.13 23.89 8.16
N MET A 321 10.01 24.07 8.87
CA MET A 321 9.83 25.10 9.88
C MET A 321 9.47 24.48 11.23
N LYS A 322 10.48 24.11 12.04
CA LYS A 322 10.40 24.11 13.51
C LYS A 322 10.21 25.56 14.01
N LEU A 323 9.17 26.25 13.56
CA LEU A 323 8.83 27.59 14.02
C LEU A 323 7.57 27.46 14.86
N SER A 324 7.76 27.53 16.18
CA SER A 324 6.74 27.31 17.20
C SER A 324 5.65 28.38 17.26
N LYS A 325 5.52 29.26 16.27
CA LYS A 325 4.63 30.44 16.30
C LYS A 325 4.19 30.85 14.90
N PHE A 326 3.23 30.14 14.32
CA PHE A 326 2.46 30.63 13.18
C PHE A 326 1.03 30.94 13.60
N SER A 327 0.51 32.08 13.12
CA SER A 327 -0.90 32.42 13.14
C SER A 327 -1.36 32.45 11.70
N ILE A 328 -2.16 31.46 11.30
CA ILE A 328 -2.89 31.49 10.04
C ILE A 328 -4.24 32.13 10.36
N LYS A 329 -4.55 33.25 9.71
CA LYS A 329 -5.88 33.85 9.75
C LYS A 329 -6.52 33.66 8.38
N ILE A 330 -7.60 32.88 8.35
CA ILE A 330 -8.47 32.72 7.19
C ILE A 330 -9.64 33.68 7.41
N SER A 331 -9.88 34.57 6.45
CA SER A 331 -11.01 35.51 6.46
C SER A 331 -12.07 35.02 5.47
N ASP A 332 -13.27 34.71 5.98
CA ASP A 332 -14.35 34.04 5.24
C ASP A 332 -14.93 34.87 4.07
N VAL A 333 -14.73 36.19 4.07
CA VAL A 333 -15.44 37.06 3.13
C VAL A 333 -14.72 37.21 1.78
N LEU A 334 -13.43 36.86 1.68
CA LEU A 334 -12.63 37.02 0.44
C LEU A 334 -11.63 35.89 0.16
N MET A 335 -11.64 34.78 0.91
CA MET A 335 -10.60 33.73 0.79
C MET A 335 -9.16 34.28 0.90
N ASN A 336 -8.97 35.39 1.62
CA ASN A 336 -7.64 35.96 1.84
C ASN A 336 -6.92 35.12 2.91
N ILE A 337 -5.96 34.30 2.47
CA ILE A 337 -5.07 33.56 3.37
C ILE A 337 -3.87 34.45 3.68
N ALA A 338 -3.87 35.07 4.85
CA ALA A 338 -2.73 35.85 5.32
C ALA A 338 -1.77 34.96 6.12
N LEU A 339 -0.57 34.73 5.56
CA LEU A 339 0.52 34.02 6.23
C LEU A 339 1.53 35.01 6.79
N SER A 340 1.59 35.15 8.11
CA SER A 340 2.62 35.96 8.77
C SER A 340 3.86 35.12 9.03
N LEU A 341 4.94 35.38 8.28
CA LEU A 341 6.22 34.69 8.41
C LEU A 341 7.17 35.48 9.34
N PRO A 342 7.68 34.88 10.45
CA PRO A 342 8.42 35.61 11.48
C PRO A 342 9.83 36.06 11.07
N PHE A 343 10.37 35.59 9.93
CA PHE A 343 11.74 35.90 9.49
C PHE A 343 11.88 37.23 8.72
N LEU A 344 10.79 37.96 8.49
CA LEU A 344 10.80 39.28 7.85
C LEU A 344 10.72 40.45 8.84
N SER A 345 11.33 40.33 10.02
CA SER A 345 11.31 41.40 11.04
C SER A 345 12.14 42.65 10.69
N GLY A 346 12.76 42.72 9.51
CA GLY A 346 13.42 43.93 8.99
C GLY A 346 12.62 44.72 7.94
N LYS A 347 11.68 44.08 7.26
CA LYS A 347 10.78 44.71 6.27
C LYS A 347 9.48 43.91 6.25
N ARG A 348 8.39 44.49 6.74
CA ARG A 348 7.04 43.94 6.56
C ARG A 348 6.76 43.83 5.06
N ALA A 349 7.02 42.68 4.46
CA ALA A 349 6.34 42.30 3.23
C ALA A 349 5.03 41.65 3.66
N ASN A 350 3.95 42.43 3.66
CA ASN A 350 2.62 41.84 3.67
C ASN A 350 2.47 41.14 2.31
N MET A 351 2.50 39.81 2.28
CA MET A 351 1.97 39.06 1.14
C MET A 351 0.45 39.13 1.26
N GLU A 352 -0.14 40.22 0.77
CA GLU A 352 -1.57 40.31 0.53
C GLU A 352 -1.86 39.67 -0.83
N ALA A 353 -2.20 38.38 -0.82
CA ALA A 353 -2.91 37.77 -1.93
C ALA A 353 -4.38 38.16 -1.79
N SER A 354 -4.76 39.32 -2.34
CA SER A 354 -6.16 39.71 -2.46
C SER A 354 -6.79 39.01 -3.65
N LEU A 355 -7.64 38.01 -3.37
CA LEU A 355 -8.56 37.46 -4.35
C LEU A 355 -9.75 38.42 -4.47
N LEU A 356 -9.60 39.47 -5.27
CA LEU A 356 -10.71 40.31 -5.70
C LEU A 356 -11.44 39.58 -6.84
N TYR A 357 -12.66 39.12 -6.55
CA TYR A 357 -13.60 38.59 -7.53
C TYR A 357 -14.20 39.69 -8.41
#